data_AF-A0A3M1ZVJ1-F1
#
_entry.id   AF-A0A3M1ZVJ1-F1
#
_cell.length_a   1.000
_cell.length_b   1.000
_cell.length_c   1.000
_cell.angle_alpha   90.00
_cell.angle_beta   90.00
_cell.angle_gamma   90.00
#
_symmetry.space_group_name_H-M   'P 1'
#
loop_
_entity.id
_entity.type
_entity.pdbx_description
1 polymer ?
#
loop_
_entity_poly.entity_id
_entity_poly.type
_entity_poly.pdbx_seq_one_letter_code
_entity_poly.pdbx_strand_id
1 'polypeptide(L)'
;TDAQVRAAVMRRLKARERAFAAERRRQGRTVLGARKAGRVHYLSVPKREPLFVRNPTFSGLVDEARRAMAAAVMAFRRAYRAASRRFREGVRDVVFPAGTWLYRVRYQVCCETVAPP
;
A
#
# COMPACT_ATOMS: atom_id res chain seq x y z
N THR A 1 28.73 30.27 8.19
CA THR A 1 29.47 30.10 6.92
C THR A 1 29.08 28.79 6.26
N ASP A 2 29.27 28.67 4.95
CA ASP A 2 28.98 27.44 4.19
C ASP A 2 29.66 26.19 4.81
N ALA A 3 30.89 26.33 5.30
CA ALA A 3 31.61 25.27 6.02
C ALA A 3 30.87 24.75 7.25
N GLN A 4 30.24 25.64 8.04
CA GLN A 4 29.46 25.24 9.23
C GLN A 4 28.19 24.47 8.85
N VAL A 5 27.53 24.86 7.75
CA VAL A 5 26.35 24.16 7.23
C VAL A 5 26.73 22.76 6.76
N ARG A 6 27.79 22.62 5.96
CA ARG A 6 28.30 21.31 5.51
C ARG A 6 28.66 20.41 6.70
N ALA A 7 29.34 20.95 7.71
CA ALA A 7 29.68 20.20 8.91
C ALA A 7 28.44 19.72 9.69
N ALA A 8 27.41 20.56 9.79
CA ALA A 8 26.14 20.20 10.43
C ALA A 8 25.41 19.09 9.64
N VAL A 9 25.36 19.19 8.31
CA VAL A 9 24.77 18.16 7.44
C VAL A 9 25.51 16.83 7.58
N MET A 10 26.84 16.83 7.49
CA MET A 10 27.65 15.61 7.60
C MET A 10 27.49 14.93 8.97
N ARG A 11 27.35 15.71 10.04
CA ARG A 11 27.09 15.19 11.38
C ARG A 11 25.72 14.51 11.47
N ARG A 12 24.67 15.12 10.93
CA ARG A 12 23.32 14.54 10.88
C ARG A 12 23.29 13.28 10.02
N LEU A 13 23.98 13.30 8.88
CA LEU A 13 24.11 12.15 7.98
C LEU A 13 24.78 10.97 8.69
N LYS A 14 25.95 11.18 9.31
CA LYS A 14 26.66 10.15 10.07
C LYS A 14 25.82 9.58 11.23
N ALA A 15 25.08 10.43 11.94
CA ALA A 15 24.19 9.97 13.01
C ALA A 15 23.09 9.04 12.47
N ARG A 16 22.49 9.41 11.34
CA ARG A 16 21.42 8.64 10.69
C ARG A 16 21.94 7.32 10.09
N GLU A 17 23.12 7.33 9.47
CA GLU A 17 23.79 6.11 9.00
C GLU A 17 24.06 5.13 10.13
N ARG A 18 24.52 5.62 11.29
CA ARG A 18 24.74 4.78 12.49
C ARG A 18 23.44 4.19 13.01
N ALA A 19 22.36 4.97 13.05
CA ALA A 19 21.04 4.50 13.47
C ALA A 19 20.55 3.35 12.57
N PHE A 20 20.63 3.52 11.26
CA PHE A 20 20.26 2.46 10.31
C PHE A 20 21.17 1.24 10.38
N ALA A 21 22.48 1.43 10.61
CA ALA A 21 23.40 0.32 10.83
C ALA A 21 23.05 -0.47 12.09
N ALA A 22 22.70 0.20 13.19
CA ALA A 22 22.26 -0.44 14.43
C ALA A 22 20.94 -1.20 14.24
N GLU A 23 19.96 -0.60 13.55
CA GLU A 23 18.68 -1.24 13.25
C GLU A 23 18.85 -2.52 12.42
N ARG A 24 19.67 -2.47 11.35
CA ARG A 24 19.97 -3.66 10.54
C ARG A 24 20.62 -4.78 11.35
N ARG A 25 21.58 -4.44 12.22
CA ARG A 25 22.22 -5.41 13.13
C ARG A 25 21.19 -6.05 14.08
N ARG A 26 20.29 -5.25 14.66
CA ARG A 26 19.19 -5.74 15.51
C ARG A 26 18.26 -6.70 14.77
N GLN A 27 18.01 -6.44 13.48
CA GLN A 27 17.19 -7.30 12.61
C GLN A 27 17.97 -8.50 12.02
N GLY A 28 19.25 -8.71 12.39
CA GLY A 28 20.10 -9.78 11.84
C GLY A 28 20.44 -9.61 10.35
N ARG A 29 20.21 -8.42 9.77
CA ARG A 29 20.46 -8.13 8.35
C ARG A 29 21.91 -7.65 8.18
N THR A 30 22.64 -8.28 7.26
CA THR A 30 24.03 -7.91 6.91
C THR A 30 24.11 -7.22 5.55
N VAL A 31 25.14 -6.37 5.36
CA VAL A 31 25.44 -5.74 4.08
C VAL A 31 26.42 -6.61 3.33
N LEU A 32 26.12 -6.88 2.05
CA LEU A 32 26.90 -7.77 1.21
C LEU A 32 28.34 -7.27 0.97
N GLY A 33 28.52 -5.95 0.82
CA GLY A 33 29.79 -5.29 0.51
C GLY A 33 30.15 -5.35 -0.98
N ALA A 34 30.96 -4.38 -1.45
CA ALA A 34 31.23 -4.15 -2.87
C ALA A 34 31.73 -5.39 -3.62
N ARG A 35 32.72 -6.11 -3.05
CA ARG A 35 33.31 -7.31 -3.68
C ARG A 35 32.30 -8.42 -3.93
N LYS A 36 31.39 -8.65 -2.97
CA LYS A 36 30.37 -9.69 -3.10
C LYS A 36 29.22 -9.22 -4.00
N ALA A 37 28.90 -7.93 -3.99
CA ALA A 37 27.90 -7.33 -4.87
C ALA A 37 28.29 -7.48 -6.34
N GLY A 38 29.55 -7.26 -6.68
CA GLY A 38 30.05 -7.48 -8.05
C GLY A 38 30.02 -8.94 -8.54
N ARG A 39 29.78 -9.90 -7.63
CA ARG A 39 29.63 -11.34 -7.97
C ARG A 39 28.17 -11.76 -8.11
N VAL A 40 27.21 -10.88 -7.84
CA VAL A 40 25.78 -11.17 -7.99
C VAL A 40 25.47 -11.22 -9.48
N HIS A 41 24.85 -12.31 -9.92
CA HIS A 41 24.47 -12.47 -11.32
C HIS A 41 23.37 -11.46 -11.70
N TYR A 42 23.40 -10.92 -12.92
CA TYR A 42 22.45 -9.88 -13.33
C TYR A 42 20.98 -10.35 -13.35
N LEU A 43 20.73 -11.66 -13.49
CA LEU A 43 19.40 -12.28 -13.36
C LEU A 43 19.01 -12.66 -11.92
N SER A 44 19.86 -12.41 -10.92
CA SER A 44 19.52 -12.74 -9.53
C SER A 44 18.35 -11.88 -9.05
N VAL A 45 17.27 -12.54 -8.63
CA VAL A 45 16.11 -11.88 -8.04
C VAL A 45 16.31 -11.78 -6.52
N PRO A 46 16.10 -10.59 -5.91
CA PRO A 46 16.17 -10.46 -4.46
C PRO A 46 15.12 -11.35 -3.77
N LYS A 47 15.42 -11.81 -2.55
CA LYS A 47 14.43 -12.50 -1.72
C LYS A 47 13.23 -11.58 -1.47
N ARG A 48 12.05 -12.18 -1.34
CA ARG A 48 10.78 -11.49 -1.05
C ARG A 48 10.94 -10.64 0.21
N GLU A 49 11.05 -9.34 0.06
CA GLU A 49 10.96 -8.41 1.18
C GLU A 49 9.52 -8.43 1.70
N PRO A 50 9.26 -8.33 3.02
CA PRO A 50 7.91 -8.09 3.51
C PRO A 50 7.32 -6.89 2.77
N LEU A 51 6.37 -7.20 1.88
CA LEU A 51 5.56 -6.19 1.23
C LEU A 51 4.82 -5.42 2.32
N PHE A 52 4.69 -4.11 2.12
CA PHE A 52 4.07 -3.11 2.98
C PHE A 52 3.14 -3.67 4.07
N VAL A 53 3.32 -3.17 5.31
CA VAL A 53 2.38 -3.46 6.40
C VAL A 53 0.94 -3.18 5.97
N ARG A 54 -0.01 -3.99 6.46
CA ARG A 54 -1.44 -3.79 6.19
C ARG A 54 -1.82 -2.37 6.63
N ASN A 55 -2.08 -1.48 5.67
CA ASN A 55 -2.54 -0.11 5.90
C ASN A 55 -4.01 0.00 5.44
N PRO A 56 -4.97 -0.48 6.25
CA PRO A 56 -6.39 -0.39 5.90
C PRO A 56 -6.84 1.08 5.84
N THR A 57 -7.74 1.39 4.91
CA THR A 57 -8.39 2.71 4.81
C THR A 57 -9.51 2.91 5.84
N PHE A 58 -9.56 2.04 6.85
CA PHE A 58 -10.58 2.00 7.88
C PHE A 58 -9.95 1.75 9.25
N SER A 59 -10.58 2.29 10.29
CA SER A 59 -10.22 2.11 11.68
C SER A 59 -11.32 1.34 12.40
N GLY A 60 -10.94 0.39 13.26
CA GLY A 60 -11.86 -0.26 14.20
C GLY A 60 -11.21 -0.36 15.58
N LEU A 61 -11.99 -0.17 16.64
CA LEU A 61 -11.50 -0.27 18.03
C LEU A 61 -11.22 -1.73 18.41
N VAL A 62 -12.14 -2.63 18.07
CA VAL A 62 -12.06 -4.07 18.36
C VAL A 62 -11.68 -4.88 17.12
N ASP A 63 -11.01 -6.02 17.33
CA ASP A 63 -10.52 -6.86 16.23
C ASP A 63 -11.63 -7.43 15.34
N GLU A 64 -12.76 -7.79 15.94
CA GLU A 64 -13.95 -8.25 15.22
C GLU A 64 -14.48 -7.18 14.25
N ALA A 65 -14.60 -5.93 14.71
CA ALA A 65 -15.00 -4.81 13.86
C ALA A 65 -14.01 -4.60 12.70
N ARG A 66 -12.70 -4.72 12.96
CA ARG A 66 -11.69 -4.65 11.88
C ARG A 66 -11.86 -5.77 10.86
N ARG A 67 -12.14 -7.00 11.29
CA ARG A 67 -12.39 -8.15 10.40
C ARG A 67 -13.67 -7.97 9.59
N ALA A 68 -14.75 -7.51 10.22
CA ALA A 68 -16.01 -7.21 9.56
C ALA A 68 -15.85 -6.10 8.50
N MET A 69 -15.17 -5.00 8.85
CA MET A 69 -14.89 -3.92 7.90
C MET A 69 -13.98 -4.37 6.76
N ALA A 70 -12.97 -5.19 7.04
CA ALA A 70 -12.12 -5.76 6.00
C ALA A 70 -12.94 -6.60 5.01
N ALA A 71 -13.83 -7.45 5.51
CA ALA A 71 -14.73 -8.26 4.69
C ALA A 71 -15.67 -7.39 3.85
N ALA A 72 -16.30 -6.37 4.44
CA ALA A 72 -17.18 -5.43 3.74
C ALA A 72 -16.45 -4.68 2.62
N VAL A 73 -15.24 -4.16 2.88
CA VAL A 73 -14.42 -3.47 1.87
C VAL A 73 -14.01 -4.39 0.73
N MET A 74 -13.65 -5.65 1.04
CA MET A 74 -13.33 -6.64 0.02
C MET A 74 -14.55 -6.99 -0.84
N ALA A 75 -15.71 -7.19 -0.21
CA ALA A 75 -16.97 -7.48 -0.89
C ALA A 75 -17.37 -6.34 -1.83
N PHE A 76 -17.36 -5.09 -1.33
CA PHE A 76 -17.63 -3.90 -2.13
C PHE A 76 -16.68 -3.80 -3.34
N ARG A 77 -15.37 -3.94 -3.12
CA ARG A 77 -14.37 -3.87 -4.21
C ARG A 77 -14.57 -4.95 -5.26
N ARG A 78 -14.96 -6.17 -4.85
CA ARG A 78 -15.26 -7.27 -5.78
C ARG A 78 -16.48 -6.94 -6.62
N ALA A 79 -17.58 -6.53 -5.99
CA ALA A 79 -18.82 -6.15 -6.68
C ALA A 79 -18.58 -4.97 -7.64
N TYR A 80 -17.91 -3.92 -7.18
CA TYR A 80 -17.59 -2.73 -7.97
C TYR A 80 -16.75 -3.09 -9.21
N ARG A 81 -15.72 -3.93 -9.06
CA ARG A 81 -14.88 -4.35 -10.20
C ARG A 81 -15.66 -5.18 -11.21
N ALA A 82 -16.53 -6.07 -10.75
CA ALA A 82 -17.38 -6.86 -11.63
C ALA A 82 -18.36 -5.97 -12.42
N ALA A 83 -19.03 -5.04 -11.74
CA ALA A 83 -19.94 -4.08 -12.35
C ALA A 83 -19.22 -3.15 -13.35
N SER A 84 -18.09 -2.58 -12.94
CA SER A 84 -17.25 -1.73 -13.80
C SER A 84 -16.77 -2.45 -15.06
N ARG A 85 -16.43 -3.75 -14.95
CA ARG A 85 -16.04 -4.55 -16.11
C ARG A 85 -17.19 -4.71 -17.10
N ARG A 86 -18.36 -5.18 -16.63
CA ARG A 86 -19.56 -5.34 -17.48
C ARG A 86 -19.97 -4.03 -18.14
N PHE A 87 -19.91 -2.92 -17.40
CA PHE A 87 -20.21 -1.60 -17.95
C PHE A 87 -19.24 -1.18 -19.05
N ARG A 88 -17.94 -1.44 -18.88
CA ARG A 88 -16.92 -1.19 -19.91
C ARG A 88 -17.06 -2.09 -21.14
N GLU A 89 -17.64 -3.27 -20.97
CA GLU A 89 -17.99 -4.20 -22.05
C GLU A 89 -19.29 -3.79 -22.79
N GLY A 90 -19.93 -2.69 -22.38
CA GLY A 90 -21.09 -2.11 -23.07
C GLY A 90 -22.45 -2.43 -22.42
N VAL A 91 -22.48 -3.24 -21.36
CA VAL A 91 -23.70 -3.57 -20.63
C VAL A 91 -24.12 -2.37 -19.77
N ARG A 92 -25.25 -1.72 -20.07
CA ARG A 92 -25.65 -0.45 -19.44
C ARG A 92 -26.62 -0.59 -18.28
N ASP A 93 -27.34 -1.70 -18.19
CA ASP A 93 -28.27 -2.07 -17.12
C ASP A 93 -27.58 -2.65 -15.87
N VAL A 94 -26.27 -2.45 -15.74
CA VAL A 94 -25.48 -2.96 -14.61
C VAL A 94 -25.77 -2.14 -13.36
N VAL A 95 -26.22 -2.83 -12.31
CA VAL A 95 -26.35 -2.24 -10.97
C VAL A 95 -24.99 -2.25 -10.27
N PHE A 96 -24.55 -1.08 -9.82
CA PHE A 96 -23.32 -0.92 -9.04
C PHE A 96 -23.59 -1.04 -7.54
N PRO A 97 -22.61 -1.49 -6.74
CA PRO A 97 -22.81 -1.59 -5.30
C PRO A 97 -23.00 -0.21 -4.65
N ALA A 98 -23.76 -0.19 -3.56
CA ALA A 98 -24.01 1.01 -2.77
C ALA A 98 -22.69 1.67 -2.32
N GLY A 99 -22.58 3.00 -2.49
CA GLY A 99 -21.33 3.75 -2.27
C GLY A 99 -20.50 4.01 -3.54
N THR A 100 -20.93 3.51 -4.70
CA THR A 100 -20.34 3.88 -5.99
C THR A 100 -20.67 5.33 -6.37
N TRP A 101 -19.67 6.20 -6.44
CA TRP A 101 -19.87 7.62 -6.74
C TRP A 101 -19.60 7.99 -8.20
N LEU A 102 -18.40 7.71 -8.72
CA LEU A 102 -17.96 8.17 -10.05
C LEU A 102 -18.94 7.73 -11.15
N TYR A 103 -19.29 6.44 -11.18
CA TYR A 103 -20.19 5.93 -12.21
C TYR A 103 -21.60 6.48 -12.08
N ARG A 104 -22.09 6.64 -10.85
CA ARG A 104 -23.41 7.23 -10.59
C ARG A 104 -23.49 8.66 -11.11
N VAL A 105 -22.51 9.50 -10.77
CA VAL A 105 -22.55 10.92 -11.10
C VAL A 105 -22.22 11.18 -12.57
N ARG A 106 -21.18 10.54 -13.10
CA ARG A 106 -20.71 10.81 -14.47
C ARG A 106 -21.51 10.05 -15.53
N TYR A 107 -21.90 8.81 -15.25
CA TYR A 107 -22.52 7.92 -16.23
C TYR A 107 -23.97 7.56 -15.88
N GLN A 108 -24.53 8.14 -14.80
CA GLN A 108 -25.93 7.98 -14.40
C GLN A 108 -26.34 6.51 -14.24
N VAL A 109 -25.41 5.64 -13.80
CA VAL A 109 -25.69 4.22 -13.58
C VAL A 109 -26.55 4.03 -12.34
N CYS A 110 -27.37 2.97 -12.35
CA CYS A 110 -28.10 2.52 -11.18
C CYS A 110 -27.13 2.00 -10.11
N CYS A 111 -27.43 2.30 -8.85
CA CYS A 111 -26.71 1.78 -7.70
C CYS A 111 -27.68 1.11 -6.73
N GLU A 112 -27.22 0.10 -6.01
CA GLU A 112 -27.95 -0.49 -4.89
C GLU A 112 -28.32 0.59 -3.86
N THR A 113 -29.48 0.41 -3.23
CA THR A 113 -29.90 1.24 -2.11
C THR A 113 -29.02 0.95 -0.90
N VAL A 114 -28.60 2.01 -0.21
CA VAL A 114 -27.90 1.87 1.08
C VAL A 114 -28.94 1.38 2.09
N ALA A 115 -28.72 0.22 2.70
CA ALA A 115 -29.52 -0.21 3.84
C ALA A 115 -29.34 0.81 4.98
N PRO A 116 -30.42 1.19 5.70
CA PRO A 116 -30.28 2.07 6.86
C PRO A 116 -29.34 1.44 7.89
N PRO A 117 -28.58 2.28 8.65
CA PRO A 117 -27.59 1.82 9.61
C PRO A 117 -28.19 1.00 10.76
#